data_AF-A0A6J7JBM9-F1
#
_entry.id   AF-A0A6J7JBM9-F1
#
_cell.length_a   1.000
_cell.length_b   1.000
_cell.length_c   1.000
_cell.angle_alpha   90.00
_cell.angle_beta   90.00
_cell.angle_gamma   90.00
#
_symmetry.space_group_name_H-M   'P 1'
#
loop_
_entity.id
_entity.type
_entity.pdbx_description
1 polymer ?
#
loop_
_entity_poly.entity_id
_entity_poly.type
_entity_poly.pdbx_seq_one_letter_code
_entity_poly.pdbx_strand_id
1 'polypeptide(L)' 'MTHDDKRISPEDIRNKLNEITGSVGDEFETTKSTAVTVGAIVIGVVIVSVFLLGRRRGKRLATIVEIRRV' A
#
# COMPACT_ATOMS: atom_id res chain seq x y z
N MET A 1 -32.87 35.37 13.70
CA MET A 1 -31.48 34.87 13.82
C MET A 1 -30.59 35.83 13.05
N THR A 2 -30.07 36.86 13.73
CA THR A 2 -29.25 37.92 13.15
C THR A 2 -27.82 37.42 13.02
N HIS A 3 -27.31 37.36 11.79
CA HIS A 3 -25.86 37.24 11.56
C HIS A 3 -25.25 38.62 11.79
N ASP A 4 -24.65 38.81 12.97
CA ASP A 4 -23.83 39.97 13.26
C ASP A 4 -22.70 40.08 12.22
N ASP A 5 -22.52 41.29 11.69
CA ASP A 5 -21.40 41.75 10.87
C ASP A 5 -20.07 41.71 11.64
N LYS A 6 -19.67 40.54 12.16
CA LYS A 6 -18.30 40.32 12.60
C LYS A 6 -17.45 40.17 11.34
N ARG A 7 -16.64 41.19 11.06
CA ARG A 7 -15.60 41.12 10.03
C ARG A 7 -14.84 39.81 10.17
N ILE A 8 -14.84 39.01 9.11
CA ILE A 8 -14.06 37.78 9.03
C ILE A 8 -12.60 38.16 9.23
N SER A 9 -11.99 37.67 10.32
CA SER A 9 -10.57 37.87 10.58
C SER A 9 -9.75 36.90 9.73
N PRO A 10 -8.53 37.27 9.30
CA PRO A 10 -7.59 36.32 8.70
C PRO A 10 -7.37 35.05 9.56
N GLU A 11 -7.51 35.18 10.88
CA GLU A 11 -7.48 34.09 11.86
C GLU A 11 -8.58 33.05 11.58
N ASP A 12 -9.81 33.51 11.30
CA ASP A 12 -10.97 32.66 11.08
C ASP A 12 -10.80 31.81 9.82
N ILE A 13 -10.22 32.41 8.77
CA ILE A 13 -9.89 31.71 7.52
C ILE A 13 -8.80 30.67 7.78
N ARG A 14 -7.74 31.03 8.52
CA ARG A 14 -6.66 30.09 8.85
C ARG A 14 -7.16 28.92 9.69
N ASN A 15 -8.04 29.16 10.65
CA ASN A 15 -8.65 28.11 11.46
C ASN A 15 -9.52 27.17 10.61
N LYS A 16 -10.37 27.70 9.72
CA LYS A 16 -11.15 26.87 8.78
C LYS A 16 -10.29 26.07 7.82
N LEU A 17 -9.24 26.68 7.27
CA LEU A 17 -8.32 25.99 6.36
C LEU A 17 -7.55 24.87 7.08
N ASN A 18 -7.13 25.09 8.32
CA ASN A 18 -6.50 24.07 9.14
C ASN A 18 -7.48 22.95 9.54
N GLU A 19 -8.75 23.26 9.81
CA GLU A 19 -9.78 22.26 10.11
C GLU A 19 -10.03 21.34 8.89
N ILE A 20 -10.14 21.93 7.70
CA ILE A 20 -10.33 21.18 6.44
C ILE A 20 -9.06 20.39 6.07
N THR A 21 -7.86 20.95 6.29
CA THR A 21 -6.60 20.29 5.92
C THR A 21 -6.20 19.21 6.94
N GLY A 22 -6.43 19.45 8.23
CA GLY A 22 -6.07 18.54 9.31
C GLY A 22 -6.89 17.25 9.29
N SER A 23 -8.20 17.35 9.03
CA SER A 23 -9.07 16.19 8.84
C SER A 23 -8.69 15.35 7.61
N VAL A 24 -8.18 16.01 6.57
CA VAL A 24 -7.80 15.38 5.30
C VAL A 24 -6.41 14.73 5.39
N GLY A 25 -5.47 15.30 6.13
CA GLY A 25 -4.11 14.78 6.30
C GLY A 25 -4.06 13.38 6.92
N ASP A 26 -4.81 13.16 7.99
CA ASP A 26 -4.85 11.87 8.70
C ASP A 26 -5.45 10.75 7.84
N GLU A 27 -6.45 11.08 7.03
CA GLU A 27 -7.07 10.14 6.09
C GLU A 27 -6.14 9.77 4.93
N PHE A 28 -5.35 10.74 4.44
CA PHE A 28 -4.33 10.48 3.41
C PHE A 28 -3.19 9.60 3.92
N GLU A 29 -2.68 9.85 5.13
CA GLU A 29 -1.58 9.05 5.68
C GLU A 29 -2.01 7.59 5.92
N THR A 30 -3.23 7.41 6.46
CA THR A 30 -3.83 6.09 6.69
C THR A 30 -4.09 5.35 5.36
N THR A 31 -4.63 6.05 4.36
CA THR A 31 -4.91 5.48 3.04
C THR A 31 -3.62 5.08 2.31
N LYS A 32 -2.57 5.92 2.38
CA LYS A 32 -1.26 5.61 1.81
C LYS A 32 -0.64 4.37 2.44
N SER A 33 -0.61 4.30 3.77
CA SER A 33 -0.07 3.14 4.50
C SER A 33 -0.82 1.85 4.17
N THR A 34 -2.15 1.94 4.06
CA THR A 34 -3.01 0.80 3.68
C THR A 34 -2.73 0.35 2.24
N ALA A 35 -2.66 1.28 1.29
CA ALA A 35 -2.40 0.96 -0.11
C ALA A 35 -1.02 0.31 -0.31
N VAL A 36 0.01 0.83 0.36
CA VAL A 36 1.37 0.26 0.33
C VAL A 36 1.37 -1.16 0.91
N THR A 37 0.71 -1.36 2.05
CA THR A 37 0.64 -2.67 2.72
C THR A 37 -0.06 -3.70 1.84
N VAL A 38 -1.22 -3.37 1.27
CA VAL A 38 -1.96 -4.25 0.35
C VAL A 38 -1.12 -4.56 -0.89
N GLY A 39 -0.46 -3.56 -1.48
CA GLY A 39 0.43 -3.75 -2.62
C GLY A 39 1.58 -4.71 -2.33
N ALA A 40 2.24 -4.57 -1.17
CA ALA A 40 3.32 -5.45 -0.75
C ALA A 40 2.86 -6.92 -0.61
N ILE A 41 1.67 -7.14 -0.03
CA ILE A 41 1.08 -8.48 0.10
C ILE A 41 0.82 -9.10 -1.27
N VAL A 42 0.20 -8.36 -2.19
CA VAL A 42 -0.11 -8.84 -3.54
C VAL A 42 1.17 -9.24 -4.27
N ILE A 43 2.21 -8.42 -4.23
CA ILE A 43 3.51 -8.72 -4.85
C ILE A 43 4.11 -9.99 -4.24
N GLY A 44 4.09 -10.12 -2.90
CA GLY A 44 4.58 -11.31 -2.21
C GLY A 44 3.88 -12.59 -2.66
N VAL A 45 2.54 -12.57 -2.76
CA VAL A 45 1.74 -13.70 -3.23
C VAL A 45 2.09 -14.08 -4.67
N VAL A 46 2.28 -13.09 -5.56
CA VAL A 46 2.68 -13.34 -6.95
C VAL A 46 4.05 -14.02 -7.02
N ILE A 47 5.04 -13.51 -6.30
CA ILE A 47 6.39 -14.08 -6.26
C ILE A 47 6.36 -15.54 -5.78
N VAL A 48 5.67 -15.80 -4.66
CA VAL A 48 5.54 -17.15 -4.11
C VAL A 48 4.86 -18.08 -5.10
N SER A 49 3.79 -17.61 -5.75
CA SER A 49 3.04 -18.40 -6.73
C SER A 49 3.92 -18.78 -7.92
N VAL A 50 4.63 -17.81 -8.50
CA VAL A 50 5.56 -18.05 -9.63
C VAL A 50 6.68 -19.01 -9.22
N PHE A 51 7.28 -18.83 -8.05
CA PHE A 51 8.32 -19.72 -7.53
C PHE A 51 7.81 -21.15 -7.36
N LEU A 52 6.64 -21.35 -6.77
CA LEU A 52 6.07 -22.68 -6.57
C LEU A 52 5.75 -23.37 -7.89
N LEU A 53 5.21 -22.64 -8.87
CA LEU A 53 4.96 -23.15 -10.22
C LEU A 53 6.26 -23.56 -10.92
N GLY A 54 7.30 -22.72 -10.85
CA GLY A 54 8.62 -23.01 -11.37
C GLY A 54 9.26 -24.22 -10.70
N ARG A 55 9.26 -24.28 -9.37
CA ARG A 55 9.78 -25.39 -8.56
C ARG A 55 9.11 -26.72 -8.89
N ARG A 56 7.78 -26.72 -9.05
CA ARG A 56 7.01 -27.92 -9.44
C ARG A 56 7.42 -28.42 -10.82
N ARG A 57 7.58 -27.53 -11.79
CA ARG A 57 8.02 -27.88 -13.15
C ARG A 57 9.47 -28.37 -13.18
N GLY A 58 10.38 -27.67 -12.51
CA GLY A 58 11.79 -28.04 -12.45
C GLY A 58 12.03 -29.45 -11.89
N LYS A 59 11.28 -29.83 -10.84
CA LYS A 59 11.35 -31.20 -10.30
C LYS A 59 10.90 -32.28 -11.29
N ARG A 60 9.94 -31.99 -12.17
CA ARG A 60 9.46 -32.95 -13.18
C ARG A 60 10.42 -33.12 -14.35
N LEU A 61 11.20 -32.09 -14.65
CA LEU A 61 12.14 -32.06 -15.77
C LEU A 61 13.57 -32.44 -15.35
N ALA A 62 13.78 -32.77 -14.07
CA ALA A 62 15.10 -33.13 -13.57
C ALA A 62 15.51 -34.52 -14.09
N THR A 63 16.49 -34.56 -14.99
CA THR A 63 17.16 -35.79 -15.39
C THR A 63 18.15 -36.20 -14.31
N ILE A 64 17.93 -37.35 -13.68
CA ILE A 64 18.87 -37.94 -12.72
C ILE A 64 19.92 -38.71 -13.51
N VAL A 65 21.18 -38.31 -13.40
CA VAL A 65 22.30 -39.04 -14.01
C VAL A 65 23.00 -39.80 -12.89
N GLU A 66 22.87 -41.14 -12.88
CA GLU A 66 23.66 -41.98 -11.99
C GLU A 66 25.08 -42.11 -12.55
N ILE A 67 26.04 -41.52 -11.85
CA ILE A 67 27.46 -41.66 -12.20
C ILE A 67 27.91 -43.05 -11.74
N ARG A 68 28.01 -43.99 -12.69
CA ARG A 68 28.59 -45.31 -12.45
C ARG A 68 30.08 -45.26 -12.73
N ARG A 69 30.91 -45.55 -11.72
CA ARG A 69 32.36 -45.71 -11.92
C ARG A 69 32.63 -47.14 -12.42
N VAL A 70 33.23 -47.25 -13.60
CA VAL A 70 33.80 -48.49 -14.16
C VAL A 70 35.26 -48.61 -13.79
#